data_AF-A0A5N6W616-F1
#
_entry.id   AF-A0A5N6W616-F1
#
_cell.length_a   1.000
_cell.length_b   1.000
_cell.length_c   1.000
_cell.angle_alpha   90.00
_cell.angle_beta   90.00
_cell.angle_gamma   90.00
#
_symmetry.space_group_name_H-M   'P 1'
#
loop_
_entity.id
_entity.type
_entity.pdbx_description
1 polymer ?
#
loop_
_entity_poly.entity_id
_entity_poly.type
_entity_poly.pdbx_seq_one_letter_code
_entity_poly.pdbx_strand_id
1 'polypeptide(L)'
;MRHIHGVNGPTHIKHACAHCRKTKSRCQGDPPCSECLRRGIHCSLDRQVEAPNPPTSGPDIPPSSAGRAEPRRRFLNLYFERFNPYWLLIHRGSFDEDIEAPFLVQAMIVIGLWMSDEPNARSAAIDLHNTLASAIGQQREAWDVSAKEDVDGASWPIPTYQGILLHIIFALVHAGAGNLGIDLRPSLSRTNTDLLNSLVGSCKRLGMLYYPNILARYSQRDSRAYIWLGIEETKRFNLALYRVYRAASVVGKRASDTDIHARLTARDLRFPFPTHTRLWKTVSMAEWGSAAERGVFDHLLDNTMEEMWISRVHEALGVDWELDYTPQD
;
A
#
# COMPACT_ATOMS: atom_id res chain seq x y z
N MET A 1 14.22 0.36 -3.04
CA MET A 1 14.79 -0.88 -2.47
C MET A 1 14.36 -0.94 -1.02
N ARG A 2 13.54 -1.94 -0.65
CA ARG A 2 13.11 -2.17 0.73
C ARG A 2 14.24 -2.91 1.47
N HIS A 3 14.63 -2.43 2.64
CA HIS A 3 15.78 -2.96 3.39
C HIS A 3 15.37 -4.24 4.13
N ILE A 4 16.09 -5.34 3.87
CA ILE A 4 16.00 -6.57 4.67
C ILE A 4 17.05 -6.45 5.78
N HIS A 5 16.66 -6.61 7.04
CA HIS A 5 17.59 -6.59 8.16
C HIS A 5 18.44 -7.87 8.17
N GLY A 6 19.72 -7.76 7.80
CA GLY A 6 20.66 -8.87 7.82
C GLY A 6 21.99 -8.67 7.06
N VAL A 7 22.42 -7.43 6.82
CA VAL A 7 23.71 -7.13 6.18
C VAL A 7 24.56 -6.31 7.15
N ASN A 8 25.79 -6.75 7.40
CA ASN A 8 26.80 -6.01 8.18
C ASN A 8 26.80 -4.54 7.76
N GLY A 9 26.54 -3.67 8.74
CA GLY A 9 26.19 -2.29 8.50
C GLY A 9 27.26 -1.51 7.72
N PRO A 10 26.84 -0.51 6.92
CA PRO A 10 27.79 0.39 6.28
C PRO A 10 28.57 1.14 7.36
N THR A 11 29.89 1.22 7.17
CA THR A 11 30.80 2.08 7.95
C THR A 11 30.14 3.42 8.22
N HIS A 12 29.84 3.69 9.49
CA HIS A 12 29.13 4.88 9.95
C HIS A 12 29.83 6.12 9.38
N ILE A 13 29.16 6.86 8.49
CA ILE A 13 29.66 8.13 7.99
C ILE A 13 29.87 9.01 9.24
N LYS A 14 31.12 9.29 9.59
CA LYS A 14 31.47 10.02 10.82
C LYS A 14 30.94 11.44 10.70
N HIS A 15 29.78 11.71 11.31
CA HIS A 15 29.22 13.05 11.38
C HIS A 15 29.92 13.86 12.47
N ALA A 16 30.32 15.09 12.15
CA ALA A 16 30.86 16.03 13.12
C ALA A 16 29.81 16.40 14.18
N CYS A 17 30.22 16.52 15.45
CA CYS A 17 29.34 16.96 16.53
C CYS A 17 28.77 18.36 16.27
N ALA A 18 27.65 18.70 16.91
CA ALA A 18 26.94 19.96 16.70
C ALA A 18 27.83 21.18 16.95
N HIS A 19 28.71 21.13 17.95
CA HIS A 19 29.64 22.21 18.24
C HIS A 19 30.66 22.38 17.10
N CYS A 20 31.37 21.32 16.73
CA CYS A 20 32.39 21.37 15.67
C CYS A 20 31.79 21.75 14.30
N ARG A 21 30.55 21.31 14.03
CA ARG A 21 29.82 21.73 12.83
C ARG A 21 29.52 23.24 12.85
N LYS A 22 29.10 23.79 14.00
CA LYS A 22 28.78 25.21 14.16
C LYS A 22 30.03 26.10 14.06
N THR A 23 31.15 25.66 14.62
CA THR A 23 32.42 26.40 14.60
C THR A 23 33.27 26.10 13.35
N LYS A 24 32.79 25.22 12.46
CA LYS A 24 33.51 24.71 11.27
C LYS A 24 34.90 24.14 11.61
N SER A 25 35.06 23.54 12.79
CA SER A 25 36.29 22.86 13.19
C SER A 25 36.26 21.37 12.85
N ARG A 26 37.45 20.76 12.72
CA ARG A 26 37.57 19.33 12.42
C ARG A 26 37.08 18.49 13.61
N CYS A 27 36.13 17.59 13.37
CA CYS A 27 35.61 16.66 14.36
C CYS A 27 36.04 15.24 14.02
N GLN A 28 36.56 14.49 15.00
CA GLN A 28 37.01 13.12 14.79
C GLN A 28 35.87 12.09 14.87
N GLY A 29 34.66 12.53 15.26
CA GLY A 29 33.45 11.70 15.23
C GLY A 29 33.30 10.72 16.40
N ASP A 30 34.30 10.60 17.27
CA ASP A 30 34.25 9.72 18.45
C ASP A 30 33.74 10.52 19.68
N PRO A 31 32.87 9.97 20.54
CA PRO A 31 32.36 10.66 21.73
C PRO A 31 33.23 10.47 23.00
N PRO A 32 33.45 11.54 23.79
CA PRO A 32 33.38 12.94 23.39
C PRO A 32 34.53 13.27 22.42
N CYS A 33 34.27 14.10 21.40
CA CYS A 33 35.31 14.38 20.41
C CYS A 33 36.45 15.21 21.01
N SER A 34 37.69 14.95 20.59
CA SER A 34 38.90 15.56 21.15
C SER A 34 38.89 17.08 21.18
N GLU A 35 38.26 17.75 20.20
CA GLU A 35 38.16 19.20 20.18
C GLU A 35 37.19 19.75 21.24
N CYS A 36 36.09 19.05 21.52
CA CYS A 36 35.19 19.41 22.62
C CYS A 36 35.84 19.15 23.98
N LEU A 37 36.55 18.01 24.11
CA LEU A 37 37.28 17.65 25.32
C LEU A 37 38.37 18.68 25.66
N ARG A 38 39.20 19.07 24.68
CA ARG A 38 40.25 20.08 24.83
C ARG A 38 39.71 21.44 25.27
N ARG A 39 38.50 21.79 24.84
CA ARG A 39 37.85 23.06 25.18
C ARG A 39 37.04 23.00 26.47
N GLY A 40 36.91 21.84 27.11
CA GLY A 40 36.11 21.66 28.32
C GLY A 40 34.61 21.94 28.11
N ILE A 41 34.11 21.74 26.88
CA ILE A 41 32.70 22.01 26.53
C ILE A 41 31.98 20.71 26.18
N HIS A 42 30.66 20.71 26.39
CA HIS A 42 29.83 19.54 26.16
C HIS A 42 29.82 19.10 24.68
N CYS A 43 30.19 17.84 24.42
CA CYS A 43 30.13 17.24 23.09
C CYS A 43 28.74 16.64 22.82
N SER A 44 28.11 16.94 21.69
CA SER A 44 26.79 16.37 21.37
C SER A 44 26.83 14.86 21.03
N LEU A 45 28.02 14.28 20.89
CA LEU A 45 28.18 12.84 20.65
C LEU A 45 28.23 12.05 21.97
N ASP A 46 28.50 12.72 23.10
CA ASP A 46 28.77 12.12 24.42
C ASP A 46 27.57 11.35 25.01
N ARG A 47 26.39 11.49 24.41
CA ARG A 47 25.12 10.93 24.89
C ARG A 47 24.79 9.53 24.37
N GLN A 48 25.67 8.89 23.59
CA GLN A 48 25.39 7.60 22.95
C GLN A 48 26.12 6.39 23.56
N VAL A 49 26.80 6.50 24.72
CA VAL A 49 27.45 5.35 25.36
C VAL A 49 27.03 5.22 26.84
N GLU A 50 26.05 4.34 27.07
CA GLU A 50 25.71 3.56 28.31
C GLU A 50 25.34 4.20 29.68
N ALA A 51 24.02 4.10 30.01
CA ALA A 51 23.33 3.77 31.29
C ALA A 51 23.64 4.55 32.61
N PRO A 52 22.95 4.36 33.78
CA PRO A 52 21.61 3.85 34.18
C PRO A 52 20.80 4.86 35.08
N ASN A 53 19.53 4.56 35.43
CA ASN A 53 18.65 5.37 36.31
C ASN A 53 19.21 5.62 37.74
N PRO A 54 18.91 6.77 38.38
CA PRO A 54 18.14 6.74 39.64
C PRO A 54 17.13 7.92 39.84
N PRO A 55 16.27 7.87 40.89
CA PRO A 55 15.02 8.62 40.98
C PRO A 55 15.11 9.84 41.90
N THR A 56 14.53 11.00 41.53
CA THR A 56 13.92 11.93 42.49
C THR A 56 12.99 12.96 41.82
N SER A 57 11.72 12.90 42.23
CA SER A 57 10.74 13.96 42.47
C SER A 57 10.96 15.36 41.89
N GLY A 58 10.04 15.79 41.02
CA GLY A 58 9.75 17.20 40.71
C GLY A 58 8.61 17.29 39.68
N PRO A 59 7.55 18.09 39.91
CA PRO A 59 6.39 18.12 39.04
C PRO A 59 6.60 19.03 37.81
N ASP A 60 5.73 18.81 36.82
CA ASP A 60 5.36 19.74 35.75
C ASP A 60 6.27 19.81 34.50
N ILE A 61 5.83 19.06 33.47
CA ILE A 61 5.30 19.54 32.17
C ILE A 61 5.56 18.40 31.17
N PRO A 62 4.53 17.69 30.67
CA PRO A 62 4.76 16.71 29.62
C PRO A 62 5.11 17.44 28.32
N PRO A 63 6.19 17.04 27.60
CA PRO A 63 6.40 17.50 26.24
C PRO A 63 5.27 16.93 25.38
N SER A 64 4.34 17.82 25.03
CA SER A 64 3.24 17.57 24.10
C SER A 64 3.80 17.30 22.70
N SER A 65 4.15 16.04 22.44
CA SER A 65 4.35 15.51 21.08
C SER A 65 3.87 14.06 20.91
N ALA A 66 3.38 13.41 21.98
CA ALA A 66 2.83 12.04 21.93
C ALA A 66 1.40 11.97 21.32
N GLY A 67 0.61 13.04 21.44
CA GLY A 67 -0.82 13.01 21.09
C GLY A 67 -1.17 13.05 19.59
N ARG A 68 -0.19 13.24 18.68
CA ARG A 68 -0.45 13.31 17.23
C ARG A 68 -0.20 11.98 16.49
N ALA A 69 0.62 11.09 17.07
CA ALA A 69 0.88 9.75 16.53
C ALA A 69 -0.21 8.74 16.90
N GLU A 70 -0.80 8.87 18.09
CA GLU A 70 -1.85 7.96 18.57
C GLU A 70 -3.13 7.96 17.71
N PRO A 71 -3.66 9.11 17.23
CA PRO A 71 -4.83 9.11 16.35
C PRO A 71 -4.57 8.42 15.01
N ARG A 72 -3.38 8.64 14.41
CA ARG A 72 -3.00 8.02 13.14
C ARG A 72 -3.00 6.50 13.24
N ARG A 73 -2.27 5.97 14.21
CA ARG A 73 -2.10 4.52 14.39
C ARG A 73 -3.42 3.84 14.76
N ARG A 74 -4.27 4.54 15.53
CA ARG A 74 -5.64 4.09 15.81
C ARG A 74 -6.45 3.86 14.54
N PHE A 75 -6.47 4.80 13.59
CA PHE A 75 -7.25 4.64 12.35
C PHE A 75 -6.63 3.61 11.39
N LEU A 76 -5.30 3.50 11.35
CA LEU A 76 -4.64 2.43 10.59
C LEU A 76 -4.98 1.03 11.15
N ASN A 77 -5.07 0.88 12.47
CA ASN A 77 -5.54 -0.37 13.07
C ASN A 77 -6.99 -0.67 12.67
N LEU A 78 -7.88 0.32 12.71
CA LEU A 78 -9.28 0.15 12.26
C LEU A 78 -9.37 -0.25 10.77
N TYR A 79 -8.50 0.27 9.92
CA TYR A 79 -8.40 -0.19 8.53
C TYR A 79 -8.09 -1.69 8.47
N PHE A 80 -7.05 -2.15 9.19
CA PHE A 80 -6.65 -3.56 9.18
C PHE A 80 -7.67 -4.49 9.83
N GLU A 81 -8.40 -4.03 10.84
CA GLU A 81 -9.37 -4.84 11.59
C GLU A 81 -10.72 -4.92 10.88
N ARG A 82 -11.22 -3.81 10.32
CA ARG A 82 -12.59 -3.73 9.78
C ARG A 82 -12.69 -3.79 8.26
N PHE A 83 -11.67 -3.33 7.54
CA PHE A 83 -11.70 -3.25 6.07
C PHE A 83 -10.83 -4.32 5.40
N ASN A 84 -9.58 -4.46 5.84
CA ASN A 84 -8.62 -5.36 5.19
C ASN A 84 -9.07 -6.83 5.11
N PRO A 85 -9.84 -7.42 6.05
CA PRO A 85 -10.29 -8.81 5.93
C PRO A 85 -11.15 -9.10 4.69
N TYR A 86 -11.80 -8.09 4.12
CA TYR A 86 -12.69 -8.22 2.96
C TYR A 86 -12.01 -7.92 1.62
N TRP A 87 -11.01 -7.02 1.64
CA TRP A 87 -10.35 -6.52 0.44
C TRP A 87 -8.94 -7.06 0.24
N LEU A 88 -8.23 -7.37 1.33
CA LEU A 88 -6.87 -7.91 1.37
C LEU A 88 -5.87 -7.13 0.49
N LEU A 89 -6.10 -5.82 0.31
CA LEU A 89 -5.30 -4.99 -0.60
C LEU A 89 -3.88 -4.76 -0.09
N ILE A 90 -3.70 -4.71 1.23
CA ILE A 90 -2.43 -4.41 1.89
C ILE A 90 -2.05 -5.57 2.79
N HIS A 91 -0.82 -6.07 2.60
CA HIS A 91 -0.25 -7.10 3.47
C HIS A 91 0.15 -6.48 4.81
N ARG A 92 -0.47 -6.93 5.91
CA ARG A 92 -0.27 -6.31 7.22
C ARG A 92 1.14 -6.51 7.75
N GLY A 93 1.71 -7.71 7.61
CA GLY A 93 3.03 -8.02 8.15
C GLY A 93 4.19 -7.28 7.49
N SER A 94 4.00 -6.71 6.29
CA SER A 94 5.04 -5.93 5.58
C SER A 94 4.75 -4.43 5.53
N PHE A 95 3.61 -3.99 6.07
CA PHE A 95 3.24 -2.59 6.07
C PHE A 95 3.99 -1.82 7.15
N ASP A 96 4.58 -0.69 6.76
CA ASP A 96 5.24 0.24 7.68
C ASP A 96 4.84 1.67 7.30
N GLU A 97 4.15 2.37 8.21
CA GLU A 97 3.60 3.71 7.97
C GLU A 97 4.66 4.79 7.73
N ASP A 98 5.91 4.55 8.17
CA ASP A 98 7.02 5.49 8.01
C ASP A 98 7.78 5.27 6.69
N ILE A 99 7.60 4.10 6.06
CA ILE A 99 8.27 3.72 4.79
C ILE A 99 7.30 3.84 3.61
N GLU A 100 6.03 3.53 3.80
CA GLU A 100 5.04 3.50 2.73
C GLU A 100 4.75 4.87 2.13
N ALA A 101 4.25 4.88 0.90
CA ALA A 101 3.93 6.12 0.20
C ALA A 101 2.92 6.94 1.04
N PRO A 102 3.20 8.23 1.35
CA PRO A 102 2.33 9.02 2.22
C PRO A 102 0.87 9.05 1.74
N PHE A 103 0.66 9.07 0.43
CA PHE A 103 -0.66 9.01 -0.17
C PHE A 103 -1.43 7.72 0.18
N LEU A 104 -0.78 6.55 0.11
CA LEU A 104 -1.37 5.26 0.48
C LEU A 104 -1.77 5.26 1.97
N VAL A 105 -0.87 5.72 2.83
CA VAL A 105 -1.13 5.81 4.28
C VAL A 105 -2.34 6.69 4.57
N GLN A 106 -2.45 7.86 3.91
CA GLN A 106 -3.61 8.73 4.07
C GLN A 106 -4.91 8.10 3.55
N ALA A 107 -4.88 7.38 2.43
CA ALA A 107 -6.06 6.66 1.92
C ALA A 107 -6.53 5.57 2.89
N MET A 108 -5.61 4.85 3.53
CA MET A 108 -5.92 3.89 4.59
C MET A 108 -6.53 4.58 5.83
N ILE A 109 -6.01 5.75 6.22
CA ILE A 109 -6.55 6.56 7.32
C ILE A 109 -7.97 7.04 7.03
N VAL A 110 -8.29 7.47 5.80
CA VAL A 110 -9.67 7.84 5.39
C VAL A 110 -10.65 6.71 5.69
N ILE A 111 -10.30 5.49 5.28
CA ILE A 111 -11.13 4.32 5.54
C ILE A 111 -11.20 4.04 7.05
N GLY A 112 -10.08 4.09 7.76
CA GLY A 112 -10.03 3.90 9.20
C GLY A 112 -10.90 4.89 9.99
N LEU A 113 -10.86 6.16 9.62
CA LEU A 113 -11.70 7.23 10.16
C LEU A 113 -13.18 6.94 9.92
N TRP A 114 -13.54 6.48 8.72
CA TRP A 114 -14.93 6.13 8.39
C TRP A 114 -15.44 4.94 9.20
N MET A 115 -14.58 3.94 9.36
CA MET A 115 -14.83 2.71 10.11
C MET A 115 -14.80 2.91 11.63
N SER A 116 -14.54 4.11 12.16
CA SER A 116 -14.67 4.34 13.60
C SER A 116 -16.13 4.53 14.03
N ASP A 117 -17.03 4.81 13.08
CA ASP A 117 -18.44 5.17 13.29
C ASP A 117 -18.66 6.43 14.14
N GLU A 118 -17.59 7.17 14.48
CA GLU A 118 -17.67 8.45 15.20
C GLU A 118 -18.05 9.58 14.24
N PRO A 119 -19.09 10.39 14.53
CA PRO A 119 -19.54 11.46 13.63
C PRO A 119 -18.43 12.43 13.20
N ASN A 120 -17.60 12.86 14.15
CA ASN A 120 -16.48 13.77 13.88
C ASN A 120 -15.40 13.11 13.01
N ALA A 121 -15.11 11.83 13.24
CA ALA A 121 -14.13 11.08 12.44
C ALA A 121 -14.65 10.84 11.02
N ARG A 122 -15.93 10.52 10.84
CA ARG A 122 -16.56 10.38 9.52
C ARG A 122 -16.54 11.70 8.74
N SER A 123 -16.79 12.83 9.40
CA SER A 123 -16.62 14.16 8.78
C SER A 123 -15.17 14.37 8.34
N ALA A 124 -14.20 14.08 9.21
CA ALA A 124 -12.78 14.19 8.89
C ALA A 124 -12.35 13.25 7.74
N ALA A 125 -12.98 12.06 7.63
CA ALA A 125 -12.75 11.14 6.52
C ALA A 125 -13.16 11.76 5.18
N ILE A 126 -14.32 12.44 5.13
CA ILE A 126 -14.82 13.12 3.94
C ILE A 126 -13.89 14.29 3.56
N ASP A 127 -13.50 15.12 4.53
CA ASP A 127 -12.60 16.25 4.29
C ASP A 127 -11.23 15.80 3.77
N LEU A 128 -10.68 14.74 4.37
CA LEU A 128 -9.42 14.15 3.91
C LEU A 128 -9.59 13.48 2.54
N HIS A 129 -10.69 12.79 2.27
CA HIS A 129 -10.99 12.22 0.94
C HIS A 129 -11.01 13.29 -0.15
N ASN A 130 -11.68 14.43 0.09
CA ASN A 130 -11.70 15.57 -0.84
C ASN A 130 -10.30 16.17 -1.07
N THR A 131 -9.49 16.24 0.00
CA THR A 131 -8.09 16.67 -0.10
C THR A 131 -7.27 15.70 -0.97
N LEU A 132 -7.45 14.39 -0.77
CA LEU A 132 -6.79 13.37 -1.58
C LEU A 132 -7.24 13.39 -3.04
N ALA A 133 -8.51 13.68 -3.34
CA ALA A 133 -8.98 13.84 -4.72
C ALA A 133 -8.17 14.92 -5.48
N SER A 134 -7.91 16.04 -4.80
CA SER A 134 -7.09 17.13 -5.37
C SER A 134 -5.64 16.68 -5.60
N ALA A 135 -5.06 15.95 -4.64
CA ALA A 135 -3.69 15.43 -4.76
C ALA A 135 -3.54 14.40 -5.91
N ILE A 136 -4.52 13.51 -6.09
CA ILE A 136 -4.56 12.54 -7.20
C ILE A 136 -4.54 13.26 -8.55
N GLY A 137 -5.36 14.31 -8.68
CA GLY A 137 -5.43 15.13 -9.89
C GLY A 137 -4.11 15.87 -10.18
N GLN A 138 -3.48 16.46 -9.15
CA GLN A 138 -2.19 17.14 -9.28
C GLN A 138 -1.04 16.21 -9.67
N GLN A 139 -1.08 14.96 -9.21
CA GLN A 139 -0.04 13.96 -9.51
C GLN A 139 -0.38 13.09 -10.74
N ARG A 140 -1.43 13.44 -11.50
CA ARG A 140 -1.94 12.60 -12.58
C ARG A 140 -0.87 12.22 -13.60
N GLU A 141 -0.04 13.16 -14.04
CA GLU A 141 1.04 12.87 -15.03
C GLU A 141 2.08 11.85 -14.54
N ALA A 142 2.27 11.75 -13.21
CA ALA A 142 3.22 10.85 -12.59
C ALA A 142 2.72 9.40 -12.52
N TRP A 143 1.41 9.18 -12.48
CA TRP A 143 0.83 7.84 -12.29
C TRP A 143 -0.04 7.37 -13.46
N ASP A 144 -0.68 8.28 -14.19
CA ASP A 144 -1.57 8.00 -15.32
C ASP A 144 -0.72 7.81 -16.59
N VAL A 145 -0.65 6.57 -17.03
CA VAL A 145 0.04 6.18 -18.27
C VAL A 145 -0.93 5.65 -19.31
N SER A 146 -2.24 5.78 -19.08
CA SER A 146 -3.29 5.25 -19.95
C SER A 146 -3.20 5.80 -21.38
N ALA A 147 -2.79 7.06 -21.54
CA ALA A 147 -2.64 7.74 -22.83
C ALA A 147 -1.18 7.85 -23.33
N LYS A 148 -0.18 7.31 -22.61
CA LYS A 148 1.23 7.43 -23.00
C LYS A 148 1.57 6.40 -24.08
N GLU A 149 2.16 6.83 -25.20
CA GLU A 149 2.49 5.98 -26.34
C GLU A 149 3.56 4.93 -26.02
N ASP A 150 4.58 5.30 -25.25
CA ASP A 150 5.64 4.43 -24.76
C ASP A 150 5.60 4.32 -23.23
N VAL A 151 5.63 3.08 -22.75
CA VAL A 151 5.66 2.72 -21.32
C VAL A 151 6.71 1.64 -21.05
N ASP A 152 7.59 1.37 -22.02
CA ASP A 152 8.59 0.31 -21.88
C ASP A 152 9.55 0.61 -20.72
N GLY A 153 9.81 -0.40 -19.89
CA GLY A 153 10.62 -0.26 -18.68
C GLY A 153 10.01 0.59 -17.55
N ALA A 154 8.77 1.09 -17.67
CA ALA A 154 8.13 1.86 -16.60
C ALA A 154 7.96 1.01 -15.33
N SER A 155 8.33 1.57 -14.17
CA SER A 155 8.09 0.92 -12.89
C SER A 155 6.60 0.89 -12.56
N TRP A 156 6.15 -0.14 -11.84
CA TRP A 156 4.77 -0.22 -11.39
C TRP A 156 4.60 0.57 -10.09
N PRO A 157 3.80 1.65 -10.09
CA PRO A 157 3.58 2.47 -8.90
C PRO A 157 2.49 1.84 -8.00
N ILE A 158 2.70 0.58 -7.59
CA ILE A 158 1.71 -0.24 -6.85
C ILE A 158 1.13 0.52 -5.64
N PRO A 159 1.93 1.14 -4.75
CA PRO A 159 1.38 1.86 -3.59
C PRO A 159 0.44 3.01 -3.97
N THR A 160 0.79 3.76 -5.03
CA THR A 160 -0.06 4.84 -5.54
C THR A 160 -1.36 4.27 -6.09
N TYR A 161 -1.31 3.19 -6.86
CA TYR A 161 -2.50 2.55 -7.42
C TYR A 161 -3.40 1.92 -6.35
N GLN A 162 -2.83 1.29 -5.33
CA GLN A 162 -3.56 0.84 -4.14
C GLN A 162 -4.28 2.03 -3.47
N GLY A 163 -3.58 3.15 -3.25
CA GLY A 163 -4.19 4.35 -2.66
C GLY A 163 -5.33 4.94 -3.50
N ILE A 164 -5.19 4.98 -4.83
CA ILE A 164 -6.25 5.45 -5.75
C ILE A 164 -7.44 4.50 -5.69
N LEU A 165 -7.20 3.20 -5.68
CA LEU A 165 -8.27 2.21 -5.58
C LEU A 165 -9.02 2.32 -4.25
N LEU A 166 -8.32 2.51 -3.13
CA LEU A 166 -8.93 2.78 -1.81
C LEU A 166 -9.78 4.06 -1.83
N HIS A 167 -9.30 5.12 -2.51
CA HIS A 167 -10.06 6.36 -2.69
C HIS A 167 -11.38 6.15 -3.45
N ILE A 168 -11.37 5.33 -4.52
CA ILE A 168 -12.56 4.98 -5.29
C ILE A 168 -13.51 4.09 -4.47
N ILE A 169 -12.98 3.10 -3.74
CA ILE A 169 -13.78 2.24 -2.85
C ILE A 169 -14.49 3.07 -1.79
N PHE A 170 -13.79 4.02 -1.16
CA PHE A 170 -14.41 4.92 -0.20
C PHE A 170 -15.55 5.73 -0.83
N ALA A 171 -15.37 6.26 -2.05
CA ALA A 171 -16.43 6.99 -2.74
C ALA A 171 -17.70 6.15 -2.94
N LEU A 172 -17.56 4.87 -3.27
CA LEU A 172 -18.70 3.93 -3.37
C LEU A 172 -19.37 3.68 -2.01
N VAL A 173 -18.59 3.42 -0.97
CA VAL A 173 -19.09 3.17 0.38
C VAL A 173 -19.82 4.39 0.94
N HIS A 174 -19.23 5.58 0.78
CA HIS A 174 -19.81 6.84 1.20
C HIS A 174 -21.10 7.15 0.44
N ALA A 175 -21.12 6.96 -0.89
CA ALA A 175 -22.33 7.17 -1.69
C ALA A 175 -23.48 6.26 -1.24
N GLY A 176 -23.19 5.00 -0.91
CA GLY A 176 -24.18 4.05 -0.40
C GLY A 176 -24.73 4.38 0.99
N ALA A 177 -23.98 5.13 1.80
CA ALA A 177 -24.40 5.54 3.14
C ALA A 177 -25.29 6.78 3.16
N GLY A 178 -25.34 7.57 2.07
CA GLY A 178 -26.02 8.87 2.07
C GLY A 178 -26.95 9.15 0.88
N ASN A 179 -26.56 8.81 -0.36
CA ASN A 179 -27.29 9.20 -1.56
C ASN A 179 -27.36 8.01 -2.53
N LEU A 180 -28.36 7.16 -2.33
CA LEU A 180 -28.74 6.16 -3.33
C LEU A 180 -29.45 6.87 -4.49
N GLY A 181 -29.07 6.55 -5.73
CA GLY A 181 -29.77 7.06 -6.91
C GLY A 181 -31.22 6.56 -6.98
N ILE A 182 -31.97 6.99 -7.99
CA ILE A 182 -33.34 6.49 -8.26
C ILE A 182 -33.34 4.96 -8.46
N ASP A 183 -32.20 4.41 -8.90
CA ASP A 183 -31.96 2.97 -9.05
C ASP A 183 -31.63 2.25 -7.73
N LEU A 184 -31.63 2.98 -6.61
CA LEU A 184 -31.30 2.53 -5.26
C LEU A 184 -29.90 1.91 -5.16
N ARG A 185 -28.96 2.32 -6.02
CA ARG A 185 -27.58 1.81 -6.02
C ARG A 185 -26.56 2.95 -5.88
N PRO A 186 -25.41 2.70 -5.23
CA PRO A 186 -24.33 3.68 -5.13
C PRO A 186 -23.66 3.86 -6.50
N SER A 187 -23.85 5.02 -7.15
CA SER A 187 -23.17 5.36 -8.40
C SER A 187 -21.91 6.19 -8.14
N LEU A 188 -20.88 5.99 -8.97
CA LEU A 188 -19.72 6.87 -8.95
C LEU A 188 -20.06 8.21 -9.61
N SER A 189 -19.49 9.29 -9.08
CA SER A 189 -19.46 10.57 -9.79
C SER A 189 -18.65 10.44 -11.07
N ARG A 190 -18.92 11.30 -12.07
CA ARG A 190 -18.15 11.33 -13.33
C ARG A 190 -16.64 11.39 -13.08
N THR A 191 -16.19 12.23 -12.16
CA THR A 191 -14.77 12.36 -11.80
C THR A 191 -14.18 11.04 -11.31
N ASN A 192 -14.89 10.30 -10.46
CA ASN A 192 -14.42 9.01 -9.95
C ASN A 192 -14.50 7.89 -11.01
N THR A 193 -15.45 7.96 -11.94
CA THR A 193 -15.51 7.08 -13.11
C THR A 193 -14.32 7.32 -14.04
N ASP A 194 -13.98 8.58 -14.33
CA ASP A 194 -12.84 8.94 -15.17
C ASP A 194 -11.51 8.52 -14.51
N LEU A 195 -11.41 8.69 -13.18
CA LEU A 195 -10.27 8.23 -12.39
C LEU A 195 -10.12 6.70 -12.45
N LEU A 196 -11.22 5.95 -12.27
CA LEU A 196 -11.24 4.50 -12.38
C LEU A 196 -10.83 4.03 -13.78
N ASN A 197 -11.36 4.65 -14.83
CA ASN A 197 -11.01 4.32 -16.22
C ASN A 197 -9.53 4.60 -16.51
N SER A 198 -8.98 5.70 -15.99
CA SER A 198 -7.56 6.04 -16.13
C SER A 198 -6.66 5.03 -15.40
N LEU A 199 -7.06 4.58 -14.20
CA LEU A 199 -6.35 3.54 -13.45
C LEU A 199 -6.38 2.20 -14.20
N VAL A 200 -7.53 1.79 -14.72
CA VAL A 200 -7.67 0.58 -15.55
C VAL A 200 -6.80 0.65 -16.79
N GLY A 201 -6.88 1.76 -17.54
CA GLY A 201 -6.07 2.01 -18.72
C GLY A 201 -4.58 1.91 -18.41
N SER A 202 -4.14 2.53 -17.31
CA SER A 202 -2.75 2.49 -16.86
C SER A 202 -2.29 1.07 -16.52
N CYS A 203 -3.09 0.31 -15.77
CA CYS A 203 -2.78 -1.09 -15.44
C CYS A 203 -2.67 -1.98 -16.69
N LYS A 204 -3.54 -1.76 -17.69
CA LYS A 204 -3.48 -2.44 -18.99
C LYS A 204 -2.21 -2.09 -19.75
N ARG A 205 -1.87 -0.80 -19.87
CA ARG A 205 -0.67 -0.31 -20.57
C ARG A 205 0.61 -0.85 -19.93
N LEU A 206 0.68 -0.85 -18.60
CA LEU A 206 1.81 -1.43 -17.85
C LEU A 206 1.86 -2.95 -17.86
N GLY A 207 0.87 -3.62 -18.48
CA GLY A 207 0.81 -5.07 -18.57
C GLY A 207 0.62 -5.77 -17.24
N MET A 208 0.05 -5.08 -16.23
CA MET A 208 -0.11 -5.61 -14.88
C MET A 208 -1.08 -6.80 -14.82
N LEU A 209 -2.01 -6.91 -15.78
CA LEU A 209 -3.03 -7.95 -15.84
C LEU A 209 -2.56 -9.25 -16.53
N TYR A 210 -1.26 -9.38 -16.83
CA TYR A 210 -0.68 -10.51 -17.53
C TYR A 210 0.41 -11.17 -16.68
N TYR A 211 0.22 -12.43 -16.31
CA TYR A 211 1.08 -13.09 -15.32
C TYR A 211 2.55 -13.17 -15.69
N PRO A 212 2.94 -13.47 -16.94
CA PRO A 212 4.36 -13.43 -17.32
C PRO A 212 5.02 -12.07 -17.08
N ASN A 213 4.28 -10.96 -17.25
CA ASN A 213 4.80 -9.62 -16.92
C ASN A 213 4.95 -9.42 -15.41
N ILE A 214 4.04 -9.99 -14.59
CA ILE A 214 4.17 -10.00 -13.12
C ILE A 214 5.43 -10.77 -12.72
N LEU A 215 5.66 -11.95 -13.30
CA LEU A 215 6.84 -12.78 -13.00
C LEU A 215 8.14 -12.09 -13.43
N ALA A 216 8.15 -11.44 -14.60
CA ALA A 216 9.32 -10.73 -15.14
C ALA A 216 9.79 -9.55 -14.27
N ARG A 217 9.03 -9.16 -13.24
CA ARG A 217 9.44 -8.14 -12.25
C ARG A 217 10.51 -8.65 -11.29
N TYR A 218 10.73 -9.96 -11.21
CA TYR A 218 11.57 -10.58 -10.20
C TYR A 218 12.71 -11.38 -10.84
N SER A 219 13.80 -11.52 -10.08
CA SER A 219 14.95 -12.33 -10.44
C SER A 219 15.07 -13.53 -9.50
N GLN A 220 15.66 -14.63 -9.99
CA GLN A 220 16.01 -15.79 -9.15
C GLN A 220 16.97 -15.44 -7.99
N ARG A 221 17.63 -14.27 -8.04
CA ARG A 221 18.49 -13.78 -6.97
C ARG A 221 17.72 -13.16 -5.80
N ASP A 222 16.46 -12.79 -6.01
CA ASP A 222 15.63 -12.18 -4.97
C ASP A 222 15.22 -13.21 -3.92
N SER A 223 14.92 -12.73 -2.70
CA SER A 223 14.39 -13.60 -1.65
C SER A 223 13.05 -14.19 -2.09
N ARG A 224 12.88 -15.51 -1.98
CA ARG A 224 11.66 -16.21 -2.38
C ARG A 224 10.38 -15.66 -1.70
N ALA A 225 10.49 -15.26 -0.43
CA ALA A 225 9.39 -14.64 0.31
C ALA A 225 9.01 -13.26 -0.27
N TYR A 226 10.01 -12.48 -0.72
CA TYR A 226 9.78 -11.20 -1.38
C TYR A 226 9.12 -11.37 -2.76
N ILE A 227 9.58 -12.35 -3.55
CA ILE A 227 9.00 -12.70 -4.85
C ILE A 227 7.52 -13.05 -4.67
N TRP A 228 7.22 -14.01 -3.77
CA TRP A 228 5.86 -14.44 -3.51
C TRP A 228 4.97 -13.27 -3.08
N LEU A 229 5.43 -12.48 -2.11
CA LEU A 229 4.67 -11.35 -1.58
C LEU A 229 4.31 -10.35 -2.68
N GLY A 230 5.27 -9.98 -3.55
CA GLY A 230 5.02 -9.02 -4.61
C GLY A 230 4.13 -9.56 -5.75
N ILE A 231 4.25 -10.85 -6.08
CA ILE A 231 3.34 -11.52 -7.01
C ILE A 231 1.91 -11.46 -6.47
N GLU A 232 1.75 -11.89 -5.22
CA GLU A 232 0.45 -11.99 -4.55
C GLU A 232 -0.19 -10.62 -4.26
N GLU A 233 0.63 -9.59 -4.03
CA GLU A 233 0.22 -8.19 -3.94
C GLU A 233 -0.39 -7.72 -5.26
N THR A 234 0.31 -7.95 -6.37
CA THR A 234 -0.16 -7.55 -7.69
C THR A 234 -1.45 -8.26 -8.08
N LYS A 235 -1.54 -9.57 -7.84
CA LYS A 235 -2.76 -10.36 -8.12
C LYS A 235 -3.95 -9.84 -7.32
N ARG A 236 -3.79 -9.59 -6.02
CA ARG A 236 -4.87 -9.08 -5.15
C ARG A 236 -5.31 -7.68 -5.55
N PHE A 237 -4.36 -6.80 -5.87
CA PHE A 237 -4.66 -5.48 -6.39
C PHE A 237 -5.49 -5.54 -7.69
N ASN A 238 -5.03 -6.32 -8.67
CA ASN A 238 -5.72 -6.43 -9.96
C ASN A 238 -7.12 -7.05 -9.84
N LEU A 239 -7.27 -8.06 -8.98
CA LEU A 239 -8.57 -8.68 -8.72
C LEU A 239 -9.52 -7.70 -8.03
N ALA A 240 -9.04 -6.93 -7.06
CA ALA A 240 -9.82 -5.88 -6.41
C ALA A 240 -10.22 -4.76 -7.39
N LEU A 241 -9.30 -4.34 -8.27
CA LEU A 241 -9.58 -3.36 -9.33
C LEU A 241 -10.73 -3.83 -10.23
N TYR A 242 -10.69 -5.10 -10.64
CA TYR A 242 -11.77 -5.70 -11.44
C TYR A 242 -13.12 -5.72 -10.69
N ARG A 243 -13.13 -6.11 -9.41
CA ARG A 243 -14.35 -6.11 -8.59
C ARG A 243 -14.94 -4.71 -8.45
N VAL A 244 -14.11 -3.70 -8.21
CA VAL A 244 -14.54 -2.29 -8.15
C VAL A 244 -15.08 -1.83 -9.50
N TYR A 245 -14.39 -2.15 -10.59
CA TYR A 245 -14.81 -1.79 -11.94
C TYR A 245 -16.18 -2.38 -12.30
N ARG A 246 -16.41 -3.65 -11.99
CA ARG A 246 -17.70 -4.30 -12.19
C ARG A 246 -18.80 -3.70 -11.33
N ALA A 247 -18.53 -3.46 -10.05
CA ALA A 247 -19.50 -2.83 -9.15
C ALA A 247 -19.93 -1.45 -9.70
N ALA A 248 -18.97 -0.63 -10.15
CA ALA A 248 -19.27 0.68 -10.75
C ALA A 248 -20.03 0.57 -12.09
N SER A 249 -19.66 -0.40 -12.95
CA SER A 249 -20.26 -0.59 -14.28
C SER A 249 -21.67 -1.16 -14.24
N VAL A 250 -21.97 -2.03 -13.27
CA VAL A 250 -23.32 -2.58 -13.05
C VAL A 250 -24.28 -1.51 -12.53
N VAL A 251 -23.75 -0.48 -11.86
CA VAL A 251 -24.53 0.66 -11.37
C VAL A 251 -24.71 1.74 -12.44
N GLY A 252 -23.75 1.92 -13.35
CA GLY A 252 -23.80 2.93 -14.40
C GLY A 252 -24.48 2.50 -15.70
N LYS A 253 -25.66 1.85 -15.69
CA LYS A 253 -26.33 1.42 -16.92
C LYS A 253 -26.96 2.59 -17.70
N ARG A 254 -26.10 3.45 -18.27
CA ARG A 254 -26.34 4.36 -19.39
C ARG A 254 -24.98 4.87 -19.89
N ALA A 255 -24.48 4.29 -20.99
CA ALA A 255 -24.07 5.00 -22.21
C ALA A 255 -23.00 4.24 -23.02
N SER A 256 -23.27 4.19 -24.33
CA SER A 256 -22.35 4.25 -25.48
C SER A 256 -21.12 3.34 -25.50
N ASP A 257 -21.14 2.45 -26.49
CA ASP A 257 -20.16 1.42 -26.88
C ASP A 257 -18.82 1.96 -27.43
N THR A 258 -18.40 3.17 -27.03
CA THR A 258 -17.37 3.94 -27.75
C THR A 258 -15.96 3.86 -27.19
N ASP A 259 -15.70 3.20 -26.06
CA ASP A 259 -14.33 3.01 -25.57
C ASP A 259 -14.03 1.57 -25.14
N ILE A 260 -13.70 0.75 -26.14
CA ILE A 260 -13.33 -0.66 -25.99
C ILE A 260 -12.04 -0.80 -25.15
N HIS A 261 -11.16 0.21 -25.14
CA HIS A 261 -9.86 0.13 -24.49
C HIS A 261 -9.96 0.26 -22.96
N ALA A 262 -10.89 1.09 -22.47
CA ALA A 262 -11.15 1.25 -21.03
C ALA A 262 -11.96 0.10 -20.40
N ARG A 263 -12.57 -0.78 -21.21
CA ARG A 263 -13.45 -1.84 -20.69
C ARG A 263 -12.65 -2.96 -20.03
N LEU A 264 -12.76 -3.11 -18.71
CA LEU A 264 -12.15 -4.21 -17.98
C LEU A 264 -13.11 -5.40 -17.85
N THR A 265 -12.67 -6.57 -18.29
CA THR A 265 -13.45 -7.82 -18.29
C THR A 265 -12.64 -8.95 -17.66
N ALA A 266 -13.30 -10.07 -17.34
CA ALA A 266 -12.61 -11.26 -16.84
C ALA A 266 -11.55 -11.79 -17.83
N ARG A 267 -11.74 -11.58 -19.15
CA ARG A 267 -10.76 -11.95 -20.19
C ARG A 267 -9.43 -11.20 -20.08
N ASP A 268 -9.45 -10.00 -19.50
CA ASP A 268 -8.24 -9.23 -19.27
C ASP A 268 -7.40 -9.83 -18.11
N LEU A 269 -8.01 -10.58 -17.19
CA LEU A 269 -7.35 -11.19 -16.03
C LEU A 269 -6.60 -12.47 -16.42
N ARG A 270 -5.43 -12.29 -17.03
CA ARG A 270 -4.55 -13.36 -17.50
C ARG A 270 -3.50 -13.72 -16.46
N PHE A 271 -3.99 -14.06 -15.27
CA PHE A 271 -3.19 -14.52 -14.12
C PHE A 271 -4.04 -15.43 -13.23
N PRO A 272 -3.43 -16.34 -12.45
CA PRO A 272 -4.16 -17.23 -11.56
C PRO A 272 -4.72 -16.49 -10.35
N PHE A 273 -5.78 -17.03 -9.74
CA PHE A 273 -6.34 -16.47 -8.50
C PHE A 273 -5.27 -16.26 -7.41
N PRO A 274 -5.41 -15.23 -6.56
CA PRO A 274 -4.61 -15.13 -5.34
C PRO A 274 -4.77 -16.38 -4.47
N THR A 275 -3.68 -16.80 -3.83
CA THR A 275 -3.62 -18.05 -3.04
C THR A 275 -3.07 -17.81 -1.64
N HIS A 276 -3.12 -18.85 -0.79
CA HIS A 276 -2.54 -18.86 0.55
C HIS A 276 -2.97 -17.65 1.40
N THR A 277 -4.29 -17.47 1.54
CA THR A 277 -4.88 -16.34 2.26
C THR A 277 -4.44 -16.28 3.72
N ARG A 278 -4.30 -17.43 4.40
CA ARG A 278 -3.66 -17.52 5.72
C ARG A 278 -2.29 -16.85 5.77
N LEU A 279 -1.40 -17.20 4.84
CA LEU A 279 -0.04 -16.64 4.79
C LEU A 279 -0.07 -15.12 4.58
N TRP A 280 -0.94 -14.63 3.70
CA TRP A 280 -1.12 -13.20 3.46
C TRP A 280 -1.67 -12.42 4.67
N LYS A 281 -2.40 -13.09 5.58
CA LYS A 281 -2.98 -12.46 6.76
C LYS A 281 -2.01 -12.39 7.94
N THR A 282 -0.84 -12.99 7.83
CA THR A 282 0.15 -13.00 8.91
C THR A 282 0.70 -11.61 9.19
N VAL A 283 1.03 -11.37 10.46
CA VAL A 283 1.53 -10.09 10.97
C VAL A 283 2.95 -10.24 11.49
N SER A 284 3.25 -11.35 12.15
CA SER A 284 4.57 -11.62 12.72
C SER A 284 5.36 -12.64 11.91
N MET A 285 6.69 -12.62 12.06
CA MET A 285 7.57 -13.64 11.48
C MET A 285 7.28 -15.05 12.01
N ALA A 286 6.82 -15.17 13.25
CA ALA A 286 6.45 -16.46 13.82
C ALA A 286 5.19 -17.03 13.15
N GLU A 287 4.17 -16.20 12.94
CA GLU A 287 2.96 -16.56 12.18
C GLU A 287 3.31 -16.90 10.74
N TRP A 288 4.16 -16.10 10.09
CA TRP A 288 4.66 -16.37 8.74
C TRP A 288 5.33 -17.73 8.65
N GLY A 289 6.25 -18.04 9.56
CA GLY A 289 6.94 -19.32 9.60
C GLY A 289 6.02 -20.51 9.84
N SER A 290 4.94 -20.32 10.59
CA SER A 290 3.92 -21.35 10.85
C SER A 290 2.99 -21.56 9.65
N ALA A 291 2.61 -20.48 8.96
CA ALA A 291 1.69 -20.52 7.82
C ALA A 291 2.38 -20.91 6.50
N ALA A 292 3.69 -20.74 6.38
CA ALA A 292 4.46 -21.09 5.18
C ALA A 292 4.66 -22.60 5.10
N GLU A 293 3.79 -23.28 4.36
CA GLU A 293 3.89 -24.72 4.11
C GLU A 293 5.19 -25.09 3.36
N ARG A 294 5.63 -26.33 3.51
CA ARG A 294 6.84 -26.81 2.80
C ARG A 294 6.63 -26.71 1.29
N GLY A 295 7.53 -26.00 0.63
CA GLY A 295 7.52 -25.82 -0.83
C GLY A 295 6.60 -24.71 -1.33
N VAL A 296 5.96 -23.91 -0.46
CA VAL A 296 5.06 -22.81 -0.85
C VAL A 296 5.73 -21.76 -1.76
N PHE A 297 7.06 -21.64 -1.67
CA PHE A 297 7.84 -20.69 -2.47
C PHE A 297 8.69 -21.36 -3.56
N ASP A 298 8.48 -22.64 -3.82
CA ASP A 298 9.19 -23.35 -4.89
C ASP A 298 8.58 -23.01 -6.25
N HIS A 299 9.41 -22.96 -7.28
CA HIS A 299 8.99 -22.81 -8.68
C HIS A 299 8.15 -21.56 -9.01
N LEU A 300 8.20 -20.51 -8.18
CA LEU A 300 7.39 -19.30 -8.35
C LEU A 300 7.57 -18.60 -9.71
N LEU A 301 8.76 -18.69 -10.30
CA LEU A 301 9.10 -18.04 -11.58
C LEU A 301 9.16 -19.02 -12.75
N ASP A 302 8.98 -20.31 -12.51
CA ASP A 302 9.25 -21.36 -13.50
C ASP A 302 8.01 -21.72 -14.34
N ASN A 303 6.83 -21.30 -13.92
CA ASN A 303 5.56 -21.66 -14.55
C ASN A 303 4.61 -20.46 -14.66
N THR A 304 4.07 -20.23 -15.85
CA THR A 304 3.06 -19.19 -16.12
C THR A 304 1.64 -19.59 -15.70
N MET A 305 1.42 -20.85 -15.28
CA MET A 305 0.15 -21.35 -14.76
C MET A 305 -1.05 -21.01 -15.66
N GLU A 306 -0.86 -21.08 -16.98
CA GLU A 306 -1.83 -20.54 -17.95
C GLU A 306 -3.22 -21.16 -17.83
N GLU A 307 -3.30 -22.47 -17.58
CA GLU A 307 -4.57 -23.18 -17.39
C GLU A 307 -5.35 -22.72 -16.13
N MET A 308 -4.67 -22.09 -15.17
CA MET A 308 -5.27 -21.61 -13.92
C MET A 308 -5.66 -20.13 -14.00
N TRP A 309 -5.48 -19.47 -15.14
CA TRP A 309 -5.80 -18.05 -15.27
C TRP A 309 -7.29 -17.79 -15.12
N ILE A 310 -7.64 -16.71 -14.42
CA ILE A 310 -9.04 -16.30 -14.18
C ILE A 310 -9.80 -16.17 -15.51
N SER A 311 -9.15 -15.60 -16.53
CA SER A 311 -9.71 -15.47 -17.89
C SER A 311 -10.16 -16.82 -18.50
N ARG A 312 -9.41 -17.91 -18.28
CA ARG A 312 -9.76 -19.25 -18.78
C ARG A 312 -10.79 -19.95 -17.90
N VAL A 313 -10.61 -19.87 -16.58
CA VAL A 313 -11.55 -20.44 -15.60
C VAL A 313 -12.95 -19.82 -15.75
N HIS A 314 -13.02 -18.52 -16.01
CA HIS A 314 -14.28 -17.82 -16.29
C HIS A 314 -14.99 -18.34 -17.54
N GLU A 315 -14.25 -18.63 -18.61
CA GLU A 315 -14.82 -19.20 -19.84
C GLU A 315 -15.36 -20.62 -19.61
N ALA A 316 -14.76 -21.37 -18.68
CA ALA A 316 -15.22 -22.70 -18.31
C ALA A 316 -16.42 -22.71 -17.33
N LEU A 317 -16.48 -21.77 -16.36
CA LEU A 317 -17.49 -21.76 -15.28
C LEU A 317 -18.68 -20.83 -15.53
N GLY A 318 -18.60 -19.87 -16.47
CA GLY A 318 -19.66 -18.90 -16.71
C GLY A 318 -19.63 -17.66 -15.78
N VAL A 319 -20.77 -16.94 -15.70
CA VAL A 319 -20.85 -15.54 -15.24
C VAL A 319 -20.67 -15.34 -13.71
N ASP A 320 -20.72 -16.40 -12.90
CA ASP A 320 -20.92 -16.26 -11.44
C ASP A 320 -19.81 -16.81 -10.53
N TRP A 321 -18.59 -17.00 -11.05
CA TRP A 321 -17.45 -17.46 -10.23
C TRP A 321 -17.11 -16.54 -9.04
N GLU A 322 -17.59 -15.30 -9.04
CA GLU A 322 -17.39 -14.33 -7.94
C GLU A 322 -18.13 -14.71 -6.66
N LEU A 323 -19.24 -15.45 -6.75
CA LEU A 323 -19.95 -15.97 -5.58
C LEU A 323 -19.26 -17.22 -5.02
N ASP A 324 -18.61 -17.99 -5.89
CA ASP A 324 -17.89 -19.22 -5.52
C ASP A 324 -16.47 -18.94 -5.01
N TYR A 325 -15.84 -17.84 -5.44
CA TYR A 325 -14.56 -17.38 -4.90
C TYR A 325 -14.75 -16.71 -3.54
N THR A 326 -14.92 -17.55 -2.53
CA THR A 326 -14.45 -17.20 -1.18
C THR A 326 -12.93 -17.34 -1.18
N PRO A 327 -12.16 -16.41 -0.57
CA PRO A 327 -10.73 -16.60 -0.35
C PRO A 327 -10.54 -17.77 0.63
N GLN A 328 -10.71 -19.00 0.14
CA GLN A 328 -10.48 -20.22 0.88
C GLN A 328 -8.99 -20.52 0.84
N ASP A 329 -8.54 -21.09 1.95
CA ASP A 329 -7.20 -21.61 2.12
C ASP A 329 -6.96 -22.81 1.21
#